data_AF-A0A925N3M2-F1
#
_entry.id   AF-A0A925N3M2-F1
#
_cell.length_a   1.000
_cell.length_b   1.000
_cell.length_c   1.000
_cell.angle_alpha   90.00
_cell.angle_beta   90.00
_cell.angle_gamma   90.00
#
_symmetry.space_group_name_H-M   'P 1'
#
loop_
_entity.id
_entity.type
_entity.pdbx_description
1 polymer ?
#
loop_
_entity_poly.entity_id
_entity_poly.type
_entity_poly.pdbx_seq_one_letter_code
_entity_poly.pdbx_strand_id
1 'polypeptide(L)'
;MTAIRMPGWWSAAPDSVAAAALRQGRSPWLEMVHLLWSAWVFITPVFTPEGYSARWLVLTLTSFPLFVLLYAMSLRAPARHAYRYALGMVALSMVLLPVYPSGISYFVFGCVMMRLHRSRGAISYLLQLVLLNAVFLTYSWLIGDPWQSVVWLPVTTLVIGIVVNVERANKEKDAALKLSHEEVRRLAATAER
;
A
#
# COMPACT_ATOMS: atom_id res chain seq x y z
N MET A 1 1.88 14.99 -25.47
CA MET A 1 2.07 13.81 -24.59
C MET A 1 1.15 12.71 -25.09
N THR A 2 1.73 11.72 -25.77
CA THR A 2 1.03 10.65 -26.47
C THR A 2 0.37 9.73 -25.43
N ALA A 3 -0.97 9.72 -25.39
CA ALA A 3 -1.73 8.83 -24.52
C ALA A 3 -1.52 7.39 -24.98
N ILE A 4 -0.70 6.64 -24.26
CA ILE A 4 -0.55 5.20 -24.45
C ILE A 4 -1.91 4.57 -24.17
N ARG A 5 -2.66 4.22 -25.22
CA ARG A 5 -3.91 3.46 -25.12
C ARG A 5 -3.56 2.06 -24.62
N MET A 6 -3.72 1.85 -23.32
CA MET A 6 -3.60 0.51 -22.74
C MET A 6 -4.77 -0.37 -23.22
N PRO A 7 -4.54 -1.68 -23.48
CA PRO A 7 -5.59 -2.61 -23.91
C PRO A 7 -6.78 -2.65 -22.94
N GLY A 8 -8.00 -2.89 -23.43
CA GLY A 8 -9.24 -2.81 -22.65
C GLY A 8 -9.38 -3.80 -21.47
N TRP A 9 -8.51 -4.81 -21.38
CA TRP A 9 -8.40 -5.71 -20.21
C TRP A 9 -7.42 -5.20 -19.14
N TRP A 10 -6.73 -4.08 -19.42
CA TRP A 10 -5.81 -3.34 -18.54
C TRP A 10 -6.37 -1.98 -18.12
N SER A 11 -7.61 -1.64 -18.48
CA SER A 11 -8.24 -0.40 -18.06
C SER A 11 -8.48 -0.41 -16.56
N ALA A 12 -7.90 0.57 -15.86
CA ALA A 12 -8.17 0.79 -14.44
C ALA A 12 -9.69 0.93 -14.22
N ALA A 13 -10.24 0.22 -13.24
CA ALA A 13 -11.65 0.36 -12.91
C ALA A 13 -11.95 1.83 -12.57
N PRO A 14 -13.12 2.37 -12.94
CA PRO A 14 -13.42 3.79 -12.73
C PRO A 14 -13.22 4.20 -11.26
N ASP A 15 -13.59 3.36 -10.31
CA ASP A 15 -13.46 3.64 -8.87
C ASP A 15 -12.13 3.16 -8.26
N SER A 16 -11.12 2.88 -9.09
CA SER A 16 -9.80 2.47 -8.61
C SER A 16 -8.93 3.67 -8.22
N VAL A 17 -7.89 3.42 -7.43
CA VAL A 17 -6.91 4.44 -7.03
C VAL A 17 -6.24 5.07 -8.26
N ALA A 18 -5.88 4.26 -9.26
CA ALA A 18 -5.30 4.76 -10.51
C ALA A 18 -6.24 5.69 -11.27
N ALA A 19 -7.53 5.36 -11.35
CA ALA A 19 -8.52 6.22 -11.98
C ALA A 19 -8.81 7.48 -11.16
N ALA A 20 -8.83 7.40 -9.83
CA ALA A 20 -8.95 8.56 -8.95
C ALA A 20 -7.75 9.52 -9.08
N ALA A 21 -6.52 8.99 -9.17
CA ALA A 21 -5.32 9.78 -9.40
C ALA A 21 -5.38 10.53 -10.75
N LEU A 22 -5.78 9.84 -11.82
CA LEU A 22 -5.97 10.45 -13.14
C LEU A 22 -7.04 11.55 -13.13
N ARG A 23 -8.18 11.32 -12.45
CA ARG A 23 -9.23 12.35 -12.30
C ARG A 23 -8.77 13.58 -11.52
N GLN A 24 -7.81 13.41 -10.60
CA GLN A 24 -7.19 14.51 -9.85
C GLN A 24 -6.04 15.19 -10.60
N GLY A 25 -5.77 14.82 -11.86
CA GLY A 25 -4.63 15.33 -12.64
C GLY A 25 -3.27 14.87 -12.12
N ARG A 26 -3.24 13.88 -11.24
CA ARG A 26 -2.02 13.30 -10.69
C ARG A 26 -1.58 12.09 -11.50
N SER A 27 -0.27 11.95 -11.67
CA SER A 27 0.30 10.79 -12.35
C SER A 27 0.12 9.54 -11.48
N PRO A 28 -0.48 8.45 -11.99
CA PRO A 28 -0.52 7.14 -11.31
C PRO A 28 0.87 6.61 -10.95
N TRP A 29 1.91 7.10 -11.62
CA TRP A 29 3.30 6.79 -11.33
C TRP A 29 3.76 7.26 -9.95
N LEU A 30 3.11 8.27 -9.35
CA LEU A 30 3.43 8.69 -7.99
C LEU A 30 3.17 7.57 -6.98
N GLU A 31 2.12 6.78 -7.20
CA GLU A 31 1.82 5.61 -6.36
C GLU A 31 2.85 4.50 -6.58
N MET A 32 3.37 4.35 -7.80
CA MET A 32 4.46 3.40 -8.11
C MET A 32 5.81 3.79 -7.47
N VAL A 33 5.99 5.03 -7.01
CA VAL A 33 7.19 5.40 -6.21
C VAL A 33 7.24 4.59 -4.91
N HIS A 34 6.08 4.19 -4.36
CA HIS A 34 6.08 3.28 -3.21
C HIS A 34 6.69 1.92 -3.56
N LEU A 35 6.64 1.48 -4.82
CA LEU A 35 7.31 0.26 -5.27
C LEU A 35 8.84 0.34 -5.13
N LEU A 36 9.43 1.54 -5.14
CA LEU A 36 10.86 1.74 -4.89
C LEU A 36 11.25 1.23 -3.49
N TRP A 37 10.32 1.28 -2.53
CA TRP A 37 10.49 0.72 -1.19
C TRP A 37 10.63 -0.81 -1.19
N SER A 38 10.20 -1.49 -2.26
CA SER A 38 10.42 -2.93 -2.42
C SER A 38 11.91 -3.28 -2.59
N ALA A 39 12.80 -2.30 -2.78
CA ALA A 39 14.25 -2.48 -2.70
C ALA A 39 14.67 -3.18 -1.39
N TRP A 40 13.93 -2.97 -0.29
CA TRP A 40 14.18 -3.66 0.98
C TRP A 40 14.12 -5.18 0.88
N VAL A 41 13.31 -5.75 -0.02
CA VAL A 41 13.27 -7.20 -0.29
C VAL A 41 14.66 -7.73 -0.66
N PHE A 42 15.43 -6.93 -1.40
CA PHE A 42 16.78 -7.24 -1.85
C PHE A 42 17.86 -6.85 -0.84
N ILE A 43 17.59 -5.88 0.04
CA ILE A 43 18.54 -5.42 1.06
C ILE A 43 18.48 -6.29 2.32
N THR A 44 17.31 -6.77 2.72
CA THR A 44 17.12 -7.59 3.95
C THR A 44 18.11 -8.74 4.10
N PRO A 45 18.49 -9.51 3.05
CA PRO A 45 19.46 -10.59 3.15
C PRO A 45 20.83 -10.15 3.69
N VAL A 46 21.22 -8.89 3.46
CA VAL A 46 22.47 -8.31 3.98
C VAL A 46 22.53 -8.33 5.50
N PHE A 47 21.36 -8.25 6.16
CA PHE A 47 21.25 -8.23 7.62
C PHE A 47 20.96 -9.60 8.23
N THR A 48 20.84 -10.65 7.40
CA THR A 48 20.58 -12.01 7.86
C THR A 48 21.84 -12.87 7.81
N PRO A 49 22.07 -13.76 8.79
CA PRO A 49 23.24 -14.64 8.79
C PRO A 49 23.34 -15.55 7.55
N GLU A 50 22.20 -15.94 6.98
CA GLU A 50 22.12 -16.79 5.78
C GLU A 50 22.50 -16.05 4.47
N GLY A 51 22.48 -14.72 4.48
CA GLY A 51 22.82 -13.90 3.32
C GLY A 51 21.96 -14.20 2.07
N TYR A 52 22.57 -13.99 0.89
CA TYR A 52 21.96 -14.30 -0.41
C TYR A 52 22.06 -15.79 -0.72
N SER A 53 21.20 -16.59 -0.08
CA SER A 53 21.14 -18.04 -0.31
C SER A 53 20.35 -18.41 -1.58
N ALA A 54 20.55 -19.63 -2.10
CA ALA A 54 19.74 -20.16 -3.21
C ALA A 54 18.25 -20.23 -2.84
N ARG A 55 17.94 -20.50 -1.56
CA ARG A 55 16.58 -20.45 -1.02
C ARG A 55 15.98 -19.05 -1.14
N TRP A 56 16.74 -18.02 -0.74
CA TRP A 56 16.32 -16.64 -0.91
C TRP A 56 16.07 -16.32 -2.38
N LEU A 57 16.95 -16.75 -3.30
CA LEU A 57 16.80 -16.46 -4.73
C LEU A 57 15.53 -17.09 -5.30
N VAL A 58 15.29 -18.37 -5.03
CA VAL A 58 14.08 -19.09 -5.49
C VAL A 58 12.83 -18.44 -4.93
N LEU A 59 12.79 -18.19 -3.61
CA LEU A 59 11.63 -17.58 -2.97
C LEU A 59 11.37 -16.17 -3.48
N THR A 60 12.42 -15.39 -3.73
CA THR A 60 12.30 -14.06 -4.34
C THR A 60 11.77 -14.16 -5.76
N LEU A 61 12.31 -15.05 -6.60
CA LEU A 61 11.86 -15.24 -7.97
C LEU A 61 10.40 -15.69 -8.07
N THR A 62 9.90 -16.46 -7.10
CA THR A 62 8.51 -16.90 -7.09
C THR A 62 7.56 -15.90 -6.42
N SER A 63 7.96 -15.30 -5.30
CA SER A 63 7.08 -14.45 -4.50
C SER A 63 7.07 -13.00 -4.95
N PHE A 64 8.18 -12.48 -5.48
CA PHE A 64 8.25 -11.08 -5.92
C PHE A 64 7.34 -10.79 -7.12
N PRO A 65 7.27 -11.61 -8.18
CA PRO A 65 6.30 -11.40 -9.25
C PRO A 65 4.85 -11.47 -8.77
N LEU A 66 4.56 -12.40 -7.84
CA LEU A 66 3.24 -12.51 -7.23
C LEU A 66 2.90 -11.26 -6.41
N PHE A 67 3.85 -10.75 -5.63
CA PHE A 67 3.72 -9.51 -4.89
C PHE A 67 3.46 -8.31 -5.82
N VAL A 68 4.24 -8.16 -6.90
CA VAL A 68 4.06 -7.09 -7.89
C VAL A 68 2.69 -7.21 -8.57
N LEU A 69 2.25 -8.42 -8.87
CA LEU A 69 0.91 -8.66 -9.43
C LEU A 69 -0.18 -8.25 -8.43
N LEU A 70 -0.09 -8.68 -7.17
CA LEU A 70 -1.05 -8.30 -6.12
C LEU A 70 -1.07 -6.79 -5.91
N TYR A 71 0.09 -6.15 -5.91
CA TYR A 71 0.21 -4.70 -5.80
C TYR A 71 -0.43 -3.98 -7.00
N ALA A 72 -0.11 -4.38 -8.22
CA ALA A 72 -0.70 -3.80 -9.44
C ALA A 72 -2.21 -4.00 -9.49
N MET A 73 -2.69 -5.17 -9.08
CA MET A 73 -4.12 -5.48 -8.97
C MET A 73 -4.79 -4.65 -7.88
N SER A 74 -4.11 -4.36 -6.77
CA SER A 74 -4.64 -3.48 -5.73
C SER A 74 -4.91 -2.06 -6.26
N LEU A 75 -4.02 -1.50 -7.10
CA LEU A 75 -4.18 -0.16 -7.67
C LEU A 75 -5.25 -0.06 -8.77
N ARG A 76 -5.51 -1.18 -9.47
CA ARG A 76 -6.38 -1.24 -10.65
C ARG A 76 -7.77 -1.80 -10.41
N ALA A 77 -7.90 -2.69 -9.42
CA ALA A 77 -9.16 -3.34 -9.13
C ALA A 77 -10.20 -2.35 -8.59
N PRO A 78 -11.50 -2.65 -8.73
CA PRO A 78 -12.55 -1.89 -8.06
C PRO A 78 -12.29 -1.82 -6.55
N ALA A 79 -12.55 -0.68 -5.90
CA ALA A 79 -12.29 -0.47 -4.47
C ALA A 79 -12.82 -1.60 -3.56
N ARG A 80 -13.98 -2.17 -3.91
CA ARG A 80 -14.60 -3.32 -3.24
C ARG A 80 -13.79 -4.62 -3.27
N HIS A 81 -12.91 -4.81 -4.26
CA HIS A 81 -12.05 -5.98 -4.41
C HIS A 81 -10.58 -5.67 -4.09
N ALA A 82 -10.17 -4.41 -4.19
CA ALA A 82 -8.80 -3.99 -3.96
C ALA A 82 -8.27 -4.35 -2.56
N TYR A 83 -9.15 -4.33 -1.54
CA TYR A 83 -8.79 -4.76 -0.18
C TYR A 83 -8.38 -6.25 -0.12
N ARG A 84 -8.92 -7.11 -0.99
CA ARG A 84 -8.59 -8.54 -1.02
C ARG A 84 -7.17 -8.76 -1.50
N TYR A 85 -6.69 -7.97 -2.45
CA TYR A 85 -5.28 -8.03 -2.90
C TYR A 85 -4.32 -7.51 -1.83
N ALA A 86 -4.72 -6.48 -1.07
CA ALA A 86 -3.97 -6.02 0.10
C ALA A 86 -3.86 -7.11 1.19
N LEU A 87 -4.97 -7.80 1.50
CA LEU A 87 -4.95 -8.98 2.37
C LEU A 87 -4.14 -10.13 1.78
N GLY A 88 -4.14 -10.31 0.45
CA GLY A 88 -3.31 -11.29 -0.23
C GLY A 88 -1.82 -11.04 -0.01
N MET A 89 -1.37 -9.78 -0.02
CA MET A 89 0.02 -9.42 0.30
C MET A 89 0.38 -9.71 1.76
N VAL A 90 -0.54 -9.44 2.70
CA VAL A 90 -0.38 -9.82 4.12
C VAL A 90 -0.29 -11.34 4.27
N ALA A 91 -1.20 -12.08 3.66
CA ALA A 91 -1.23 -13.54 3.73
C ALA A 91 0.03 -14.16 3.11
N LEU A 92 0.47 -13.65 1.95
CA LEU A 92 1.72 -14.06 1.31
C LEU A 92 2.92 -13.84 2.25
N SER A 93 2.97 -12.70 2.94
CA SER A 93 4.01 -12.42 3.93
C SER A 93 3.99 -13.42 5.09
N MET A 94 2.81 -13.71 5.65
CA MET A 94 2.65 -14.67 6.75
C MET A 94 3.12 -16.08 6.37
N VAL A 95 2.77 -16.56 5.19
CA VAL A 95 3.19 -17.89 4.71
C VAL A 95 4.71 -17.96 4.49
N LEU A 96 5.31 -16.86 4.02
CA LEU A 96 6.73 -16.80 3.72
C LEU A 96 7.60 -16.51 4.95
N LEU A 97 7.04 -15.94 6.02
CA LEU A 97 7.79 -15.49 7.18
C LEU A 97 8.75 -16.54 7.78
N PRO A 98 8.36 -17.82 8.00
CA PRO A 98 9.23 -18.81 8.64
C PRO A 98 10.46 -19.20 7.80
N VAL A 99 10.44 -18.87 6.51
CA VAL A 99 11.38 -19.38 5.51
C VAL A 99 12.07 -18.27 4.72
N TYR A 100 11.58 -17.04 4.84
CA TYR A 100 11.95 -15.90 4.00
C TYR A 100 11.74 -14.56 4.72
N PRO A 101 12.77 -14.08 5.44
CA PRO A 101 12.72 -12.81 6.17
C PRO A 101 12.43 -11.59 5.29
N SER A 102 12.82 -11.62 4.00
CA SER A 102 12.49 -10.54 3.06
C SER A 102 10.98 -10.40 2.79
N GLY A 103 10.18 -11.45 3.06
CA GLY A 103 8.73 -11.47 2.86
C GLY A 103 7.98 -10.48 3.76
N ILE A 104 8.65 -10.00 4.80
CA ILE A 104 8.20 -8.97 5.71
C ILE A 104 7.81 -7.68 4.99
N SER A 105 8.55 -7.31 3.94
CA SER A 105 8.26 -6.10 3.18
C SER A 105 6.84 -6.18 2.56
N TYR A 106 6.39 -7.37 2.13
CA TYR A 106 5.05 -7.57 1.59
C TYR A 106 3.95 -7.27 2.61
N PHE A 107 4.19 -7.53 3.90
CA PHE A 107 3.27 -7.17 4.98
C PHE A 107 3.09 -5.65 5.09
N VAL A 108 4.20 -4.90 5.06
CA VAL A 108 4.18 -3.42 5.11
C VAL A 108 3.34 -2.86 3.96
N PHE A 109 3.58 -3.36 2.75
CA PHE A 109 2.79 -2.97 1.57
C PHE A 109 1.31 -3.34 1.71
N GLY A 110 0.99 -4.53 2.22
CA GLY A 110 -0.39 -4.93 2.48
C GLY A 110 -1.11 -3.98 3.44
N CYS A 111 -0.46 -3.61 4.54
CA CYS A 111 -0.97 -2.66 5.53
C CYS A 111 -1.20 -1.25 4.95
N VAL A 112 -0.27 -0.75 4.13
CA VAL A 112 -0.40 0.56 3.47
C VAL A 112 -1.50 0.52 2.42
N MET A 113 -1.55 -0.51 1.57
CA MET A 113 -2.57 -0.62 0.53
C MET A 113 -3.98 -0.79 1.11
N MET A 114 -4.14 -1.41 2.28
CA MET A 114 -5.45 -1.52 2.94
C MET A 114 -6.07 -0.15 3.28
N ARG A 115 -5.24 0.86 3.54
CA ARG A 115 -5.66 2.24 3.78
C ARG A 115 -6.25 2.90 2.53
N LEU A 116 -5.64 2.66 1.38
CA LEU A 116 -6.02 3.30 0.12
C LEU A 116 -7.43 2.90 -0.32
N HIS A 117 -7.89 1.70 0.05
CA HIS A 117 -9.08 1.10 -0.53
C HIS A 117 -10.32 1.12 0.38
N ARG A 118 -10.18 1.49 1.65
CA ARG A 118 -11.30 1.47 2.61
C ARG A 118 -11.64 2.88 3.09
N SER A 119 -12.90 3.28 2.95
CA SER A 119 -13.47 4.50 3.54
C SER A 119 -13.82 4.31 5.02
N ARG A 120 -12.91 3.70 5.79
CA ARG A 120 -13.05 3.59 7.25
C ARG A 120 -12.37 4.81 7.88
N GLY A 121 -12.97 5.36 8.94
CA GLY A 121 -12.39 6.49 9.67
C GLY A 121 -10.95 6.21 10.09
N ALA A 122 -10.13 7.26 10.19
CA ALA A 122 -8.70 7.16 10.47
C ALA A 122 -8.38 6.26 11.69
N ILE A 123 -9.21 6.34 12.74
CA ILE A 123 -9.10 5.53 13.95
C ILE A 123 -9.29 4.03 13.65
N SER A 124 -10.29 3.66 12.85
CA SER A 124 -10.53 2.26 12.50
C SER A 124 -9.39 1.67 11.68
N TYR A 125 -8.75 2.47 10.83
CA TYR A 125 -7.52 2.05 10.15
C TYR A 125 -6.36 1.85 11.11
N LEU A 126 -6.12 2.81 12.02
CA LEU A 126 -5.04 2.71 13.01
C LEU A 126 -5.23 1.49 13.92
N LEU A 127 -6.45 1.22 14.37
CA LEU A 127 -6.78 0.00 15.11
C LEU A 127 -6.51 -1.26 14.30
N GLN A 128 -6.87 -1.28 13.01
CA GLN A 128 -6.59 -2.42 12.15
C GLN A 128 -5.08 -2.62 11.93
N LEU A 129 -4.30 -1.53 11.86
CA LEU A 129 -2.85 -1.55 11.73
C LEU A 129 -2.18 -2.08 13.00
N VAL A 130 -2.63 -1.64 14.18
CA VAL A 130 -2.17 -2.16 15.47
C VAL A 130 -2.49 -3.65 15.60
N LEU A 131 -3.72 -4.06 15.23
CA LEU A 131 -4.12 -5.46 15.29
C LEU A 131 -3.27 -6.35 14.36
N LEU A 132 -3.05 -5.92 13.12
CA LEU A 132 -2.21 -6.67 12.18
C LEU A 132 -0.76 -6.78 12.68
N ASN A 133 -0.20 -5.71 13.22
CA ASN A 133 1.15 -5.75 13.81
C ASN A 133 1.21 -6.66 15.03
N ALA A 134 0.19 -6.65 15.90
CA ALA A 134 0.12 -7.57 17.02
C ALA A 134 0.11 -9.03 16.55
N VAL A 135 -0.74 -9.36 15.57
CA VAL A 135 -0.80 -10.71 14.96
C VAL A 135 0.56 -11.09 14.36
N PHE A 136 1.20 -10.18 13.64
CA PHE A 136 2.51 -10.38 13.04
C PHE A 136 3.58 -10.70 14.10
N LEU A 137 3.65 -9.89 15.15
CA LEU A 137 4.61 -10.06 16.25
C LEU A 137 4.36 -11.36 17.02
N THR A 138 3.09 -11.68 17.32
CA THR A 138 2.75 -12.95 17.97
C THR A 138 3.16 -14.13 17.11
N TYR A 139 2.90 -14.08 15.79
CA TYR A 139 3.27 -15.15 14.88
C TYR A 139 4.79 -15.33 14.77
N SER A 140 5.55 -14.24 14.64
CA SER A 140 7.01 -14.27 14.62
C SER A 140 7.60 -14.79 15.94
N TRP A 141 6.99 -14.40 17.08
CA TRP A 141 7.40 -14.91 18.39
C TRP A 141 7.15 -16.41 18.53
N LEU A 142 6.06 -16.94 17.98
CA LEU A 142 5.75 -18.38 17.97
C LEU A 142 6.73 -19.18 17.10
N ILE A 143 7.29 -18.59 16.05
CA ILE A 143 8.29 -19.22 15.18
C ILE A 143 9.68 -19.22 15.85
N GLY A 144 9.88 -18.41 16.88
CA GLY A 144 11.15 -18.29 17.60
C GLY A 144 12.16 -17.38 16.90
N ASP A 145 11.69 -16.48 16.02
CA ASP A 145 12.56 -15.53 15.35
C ASP A 145 13.25 -14.58 16.36
N PRO A 146 14.50 -14.18 16.12
CA PRO A 146 15.16 -13.16 16.91
C PRO A 146 14.36 -11.86 16.88
N TRP A 147 13.93 -11.38 18.05
CA TRP A 147 13.09 -10.18 18.16
C TRP A 147 13.71 -8.94 17.48
N GLN A 148 15.04 -8.86 17.38
CA GLN A 148 15.74 -7.75 16.69
C GLN A 148 15.39 -7.67 15.20
N SER A 149 15.14 -8.80 14.55
CA SER A 149 14.76 -8.86 13.13
C SER A 149 13.36 -8.29 12.87
N VAL A 150 12.54 -8.21 13.93
CA VAL A 150 11.09 -7.97 13.84
C VAL A 150 10.67 -6.64 14.48
N VAL A 151 11.42 -6.14 15.45
CA VAL A 151 11.04 -4.98 16.29
C VAL A 151 10.95 -3.66 15.52
N TRP A 152 11.69 -3.52 14.41
CA TRP A 152 11.67 -2.30 13.59
C TRP A 152 10.40 -2.20 12.70
N LEU A 153 9.65 -3.30 12.56
CA LEU A 153 8.52 -3.40 11.64
C LEU A 153 7.24 -2.73 12.13
N PRO A 154 6.82 -2.90 13.40
CA PRO A 154 5.72 -2.11 13.94
C PRO A 154 6.00 -0.62 13.81
N VAL A 155 7.23 -0.20 14.07
CA VAL A 155 7.63 1.21 13.99
C VAL A 155 7.52 1.72 12.55
N THR A 156 8.11 1.03 11.57
CA THR A 156 8.07 1.46 10.17
C THR A 156 6.66 1.40 9.58
N THR A 157 5.89 0.35 9.86
CA THR A 157 4.49 0.25 9.41
C THR A 157 3.61 1.33 10.04
N LEU A 158 3.79 1.65 11.32
CA LEU A 158 3.09 2.74 11.99
C LEU A 158 3.47 4.10 11.40
N VAL A 159 4.76 4.39 11.24
CA VAL A 159 5.23 5.66 10.66
C VAL A 159 4.69 5.85 9.26
N ILE A 160 4.86 4.85 8.37
CA ILE A 160 4.38 4.94 6.99
C ILE A 160 2.85 5.01 6.98
N GLY A 161 2.17 4.20 7.79
CA GLY A 161 0.72 4.22 7.94
C GLY A 161 0.19 5.59 8.38
N ILE A 162 0.88 6.27 9.30
CA ILE A 162 0.57 7.63 9.77
C ILE A 162 0.84 8.67 8.67
N VAL A 163 1.98 8.59 7.98
CA VAL A 163 2.33 9.53 6.89
C VAL A 163 1.29 9.48 5.79
N VAL A 164 0.99 8.27 5.29
CA VAL A 164 -0.08 8.07 4.31
C VAL A 164 -1.40 8.57 4.91
N ASN A 165 -1.58 8.46 6.25
CA ASN A 165 -2.74 8.98 6.97
C ASN A 165 -2.95 10.47 6.95
N VAL A 166 -1.89 11.21 7.21
CA VAL A 166 -1.87 12.65 7.06
C VAL A 166 -2.08 13.04 5.61
N GLU A 167 -1.39 12.40 4.66
CA GLU A 167 -1.53 12.74 3.23
C GLU A 167 -2.97 12.60 2.74
N ARG A 168 -3.65 11.50 3.10
CA ARG A 168 -5.05 11.30 2.69
C ARG A 168 -6.00 12.31 3.37
N ALA A 169 -5.81 12.57 4.67
CA ALA A 169 -6.61 13.56 5.37
C ALA A 169 -6.44 14.97 4.79
N ASN A 170 -5.22 15.33 4.37
CA ASN A 170 -4.94 16.58 3.67
C ASN A 170 -5.61 16.61 2.29
N LYS A 171 -5.54 15.51 1.52
CA LYS A 171 -6.24 15.41 0.22
C LYS A 171 -7.76 15.58 0.37
N GLU A 172 -8.37 15.03 1.42
CA GLU A 172 -9.79 15.19 1.71
C GLU A 172 -10.14 16.65 2.08
N LYS A 173 -9.30 17.32 2.87
CA LYS A 173 -9.45 18.74 3.20
C LYS A 173 -9.30 19.65 1.99
N ASP A 174 -8.29 19.43 1.16
CA ASP A 174 -8.06 20.21 -0.06
C ASP A 174 -9.22 20.08 -1.05
N ALA A 175 -9.81 18.87 -1.16
CA ALA A 175 -10.99 18.65 -1.98
C ALA A 175 -12.21 19.39 -1.44
N ALA A 176 -12.43 19.39 -0.12
CA ALA A 176 -13.50 20.16 0.52
C ALA A 176 -13.34 21.67 0.31
N LEU A 177 -12.12 22.20 0.45
CA LEU A 177 -11.83 23.62 0.21
C LEU A 177 -12.11 24.04 -1.23
N LYS A 178 -11.75 23.21 -2.21
CA LYS A 178 -12.04 23.48 -3.63
C LYS A 178 -13.54 23.57 -3.91
N LEU A 179 -14.33 22.66 -3.33
CA LEU A 179 -15.79 22.69 -3.45
C LEU A 179 -16.39 23.97 -2.85
N SER A 180 -15.92 24.38 -1.68
CA SER A 180 -16.35 25.65 -1.06
C SER A 180 -16.00 26.86 -1.94
N HIS A 181 -14.81 26.88 -2.55
CA HIS A 181 -14.42 27.96 -3.46
C HIS A 181 -15.25 27.99 -4.75
N GLU A 182 -15.60 26.84 -5.32
CA GLU A 182 -16.49 26.77 -6.49
C GLU A 182 -17.90 27.23 -6.16
N GLU A 183 -18.42 26.89 -4.98
CA GLU A 183 -19.74 27.33 -4.53
C GLU A 183 -19.80 28.84 -4.30
N VAL A 184 -18.77 29.42 -3.66
CA VAL A 184 -18.63 30.87 -3.51
C VAL A 184 -18.57 31.56 -4.89
N ARG A 185 -17.80 31.01 -5.83
CA ARG A 185 -17.66 31.57 -7.19
C ARG A 185 -18.99 31.52 -7.95
N ARG A 186 -19.76 30.44 -7.79
CA ARG A 186 -21.10 30.29 -8.37
C ARG A 186 -22.08 31.30 -7.78
N LEU A 187 -22.06 31.52 -6.47
CA LEU A 187 -22.91 32.51 -5.81
C LEU A 187 -22.56 33.94 -6.27
N ALA A 188 -21.28 34.28 -6.36
CA ALA A 188 -20.83 35.57 -6.87
C ALA A 188 -21.30 35.81 -8.33
N ALA A 189 -21.14 34.81 -9.21
CA ALA A 189 -21.59 34.91 -10.60
C ALA A 189 -23.13 34.99 -10.75
N THR A 190 -23.88 34.50 -9.77
CA THR A 190 -25.35 34.61 -9.76
C THR A 190 -25.80 35.99 -9.24
N ALA A 191 -25.02 36.62 -8.35
CA ALA A 191 -25.32 37.95 -7.82
C ALA A 191 -24.94 39.10 -8.77
N GLU A 192 -24.05 38.86 -9.74
CA GLU A 192 -23.71 39.80 -10.82
C GLU A 192 -24.75 39.84 -11.96
N ARG A 193 -25.73 38.92 -11.97
CA ARG A 193 -26.84 38.87 -12.94
C ARG A 193 -28.13 39.38 -12.34
#